data_AF-A0A0M2V2D6-F1
#
_entry.id   AF-A0A0M2V2D6-F1
#
_cell.length_a   1.000
_cell.length_b   1.000
_cell.length_c   1.000
_cell.angle_alpha   90.00
_cell.angle_beta   90.00
_cell.angle_gamma   90.00
#
_symmetry.space_group_name_H-M   'P 1'
#
loop_
_entity.id
_entity.type
_entity.pdbx_description
1 polymer ?
#
loop_
_entity_poly.entity_id
_entity_poly.type
_entity_poly.pdbx_seq_one_letter_code
_entity_poly.pdbx_strand_id
1 'polypeptide(L)' 'MARYIVNKNAQSTGEHEVHNVNTCQYLPNVENQISLGEHATCQSAVQEAYRKFPGYKFDGCYYCSLSCHTR' A
#
# COMPACT_ATOMS: atom_id res chain seq x y z
N MET A 1 -5.78 -1.72 14.61
CA MET A 1 -4.72 -1.03 13.84
C MET A 1 -3.78 -2.07 13.29
N ALA A 2 -3.22 -1.85 12.11
CA ALA A 2 -2.26 -2.74 11.47
C ALA A 2 -1.13 -1.91 10.85
N ARG A 3 0.04 -2.53 10.64
CA ARG A 3 1.15 -1.88 9.95
C ARG A 3 0.91 -1.93 8.45
N TYR A 4 1.03 -0.78 7.80
CA TYR A 4 0.91 -0.68 6.36
C TYR A 4 2.24 -0.27 5.72
N ILE A 5 2.45 -0.79 4.53
CA ILE A 5 3.56 -0.43 3.65
C ILE A 5 3.03 -0.10 2.26
N VAL A 6 3.82 0.60 1.48
CA VAL A 6 3.64 0.73 0.03
C VAL A 6 4.80 0.08 -0.70
N ASN A 7 4.50 -0.59 -1.80
CA ASN A 7 5.52 -1.13 -2.71
C ASN A 7 6.20 0.03 -3.46
N LYS A 8 7.52 0.11 -3.37
CA LYS A 8 8.34 1.08 -4.10
C LYS A 8 8.23 0.88 -5.62
N ASN A 9 7.98 -0.34 -6.08
CA ASN A 9 7.78 -0.62 -7.50
C ASN A 9 6.31 -0.42 -7.86
N ALA A 10 6.08 0.35 -8.92
CA ALA A 10 4.76 0.48 -9.52
C ALA A 10 4.38 -0.81 -10.26
N GLN A 11 3.09 -1.11 -10.29
CA GLN A 11 2.51 -2.07 -11.22
C GLN A 11 2.68 -1.59 -12.67
N SER A 12 2.43 -2.48 -13.63
CA SER A 12 2.46 -2.14 -15.07
C SER A 12 1.49 -1.01 -15.44
N THR A 13 0.43 -0.82 -14.65
CA THR A 13 -0.58 0.25 -14.77
C THR A 13 -0.14 1.58 -14.13
N GLY A 14 0.97 1.57 -13.37
CA GLY A 14 1.61 2.76 -12.79
C GLY A 14 1.27 3.01 -11.31
N GLU A 15 0.41 2.21 -10.68
CA GLU A 15 0.08 2.33 -9.27
C GLU A 15 1.04 1.56 -8.37
N HIS A 16 1.34 2.14 -7.22
CA HIS A 16 2.07 1.50 -6.15
C HIS A 16 1.08 0.84 -5.18
N GLU A 17 1.25 -0.45 -4.93
CA GLU A 17 0.33 -1.20 -4.07
C GLU A 17 0.56 -0.92 -2.59
N VAL A 18 -0.53 -0.69 -1.86
CA VAL A 18 -0.56 -0.58 -0.40
C VAL A 18 -0.92 -1.93 0.21
N HIS A 19 -0.08 -2.42 1.12
CA HIS A 19 -0.25 -3.73 1.77
C HIS A 19 -0.39 -3.60 3.28
N ASN A 20 -1.22 -4.47 3.85
CA ASN A 20 -1.28 -4.72 5.28
C ASN A 20 -0.24 -5.79 5.64
N VAL A 21 0.78 -5.42 6.42
CA VAL A 21 1.90 -6.30 6.80
C VAL A 21 1.44 -7.49 7.65
N ASN A 22 0.36 -7.33 8.42
CA ASN A 22 -0.12 -8.37 9.32
C ASN A 22 -0.91 -9.48 8.61
N THR A 23 -1.47 -9.20 7.42
CA THR A 23 -2.39 -10.13 6.74
C THR A 23 -2.00 -10.47 5.31
N CYS A 24 -1.10 -9.71 4.68
CA CYS A 24 -0.70 -9.95 3.30
C CYS A 24 0.28 -11.11 3.17
N GLN A 25 -0.04 -12.09 2.31
CA GLN A 25 0.86 -13.18 1.95
C GLN A 25 1.80 -12.83 0.77
N TYR A 26 1.51 -11.72 0.08
CA TYR A 26 2.21 -11.26 -1.12
C TYR A 26 2.87 -9.90 -0.85
N LEU A 27 3.63 -9.82 0.24
CA LEU A 27 4.41 -8.62 0.52
C LEU A 27 5.53 -8.48 -0.53
N PRO A 28 5.82 -7.26 -1.00
CA PRO A 28 6.97 -7.03 -1.86
C PRO A 28 8.26 -7.32 -1.08
N ASN A 29 9.37 -7.54 -1.80
CA ASN A 29 10.67 -7.74 -1.17
C ASN A 29 11.00 -6.57 -0.21
N VAL A 30 11.73 -6.86 0.87
CA VAL A 30 12.01 -5.92 1.96
C VAL A 30 12.64 -4.62 1.45
N GLU A 31 13.52 -4.67 0.44
CA GLU A 31 14.14 -3.49 -0.18
C GLU A 31 13.16 -2.57 -0.93
N ASN A 32 11.97 -3.08 -1.26
CA ASN A 32 10.90 -2.35 -1.93
C ASN A 32 9.77 -1.96 -0.96
N GLN A 33 9.89 -2.25 0.33
CA GLN A 33 8.88 -1.87 1.32
C GLN A 33 9.14 -0.47 1.87
N ILE A 34 8.16 0.42 1.72
CA ILE A 34 8.19 1.74 2.34
C ILE A 34 7.12 1.81 3.41
N SER A 35 7.50 2.09 4.66
CA SER A 35 6.56 2.14 5.77
C SER A 35 5.62 3.36 5.68
N LEU A 36 4.32 3.08 5.77
CA LEU A 36 3.27 4.09 5.94
C LEU A 36 2.88 4.29 7.41
N GLY A 37 3.40 3.46 8.32
CA GLY A 37 3.07 3.48 9.74
C GLY A 37 1.87 2.58 10.08
N GLU A 38 1.29 2.80 11.26
CA GLU A 38 0.11 2.08 11.72
C GLU A 38 -1.17 2.79 11.33
N HIS A 39 -2.08 2.05 10.72
CA HIS A 39 -3.36 2.57 10.24
C HIS A 39 -4.51 1.66 10.67
N ALA A 40 -5.68 2.24 10.87
CA ALA A 40 -6.88 1.47 11.20
C ALA A 40 -7.44 0.75 9.96
N THR A 41 -7.30 1.37 8.78
CA THR A 41 -7.84 0.88 7.52
C THR A 41 -6.87 1.14 6.37
N CYS A 42 -7.05 0.43 5.25
CA CYS A 42 -6.25 0.68 4.05
C CYS A 42 -6.50 2.10 3.49
N GLN A 43 -7.68 2.69 3.69
CA GLN A 43 -7.98 4.04 3.19
C GLN A 43 -7.10 5.08 3.87
N SER A 44 -6.93 4.99 5.19
CA SER A 44 -6.01 5.88 5.93
C SER A 44 -4.55 5.68 5.49
N ALA A 45 -4.14 4.44 5.20
CA ALA A 45 -2.81 4.15 4.68
C ALA A 45 -2.59 4.72 3.27
N VAL A 46 -3.57 4.57 2.36
CA VAL A 46 -3.52 5.14 1.01
C VAL A 46 -3.45 6.66 1.05
N GLN A 47 -4.23 7.32 1.92
CA GLN A 47 -4.13 8.77 2.11
C GLN A 47 -2.74 9.21 2.59
N GLU A 48 -2.15 8.46 3.52
CA GLU A 48 -0.78 8.69 3.98
C GLU A 48 0.25 8.48 2.87
N ALA A 49 0.05 7.50 1.99
CA ALA A 49 0.90 7.29 0.81
C ALA A 49 0.86 8.52 -0.12
N TYR A 50 -0.33 9.03 -0.44
CA TYR A 50 -0.48 10.27 -1.22
C TYR A 50 0.15 11.49 -0.54
N ARG A 51 0.08 11.58 0.80
CA ARG A 51 0.69 12.67 1.57
C ARG A 51 2.22 12.62 1.51
N LYS A 52 2.82 11.43 1.64
CA LYS A 52 4.28 11.23 1.61
C LYS A 52 4.86 11.36 0.20
N PHE A 53 4.10 10.95 -0.82
CA PHE A 53 4.55 10.83 -2.21
C PHE A 53 3.59 11.54 -3.15
N PRO A 54 3.53 12.88 -3.12
CA PRO A 54 2.69 13.63 -4.04
C PRO A 54 3.12 13.37 -5.49
N GLY A 55 2.14 13.19 -6.38
CA GLY A 55 2.35 12.91 -7.81
C GLY A 55 2.44 11.42 -8.19
N TYR A 56 2.50 10.53 -7.20
CA TYR A 56 2.44 9.09 -7.41
C TYR A 56 0.98 8.61 -7.39
N LYS A 57 0.72 7.43 -7.95
CA LYS A 57 -0.58 6.78 -7.87
C LYS A 57 -0.50 5.59 -6.92
N PHE A 58 -1.54 5.41 -6.11
CA PHE A 58 -1.63 4.33 -5.14
C PHE A 58 -2.94 3.58 -5.32
N ASP A 59 -2.88 2.27 -5.11
CA ASP A 59 -4.03 1.39 -5.03
C ASP A 59 -3.82 0.34 -3.94
N GLY A 60 -4.90 -0.27 -3.46
CA GLY A 60 -4.81 -1.35 -2.50
C GLY A 60 -4.32 -2.65 -3.14
N CYS A 61 -3.50 -3.41 -2.42
CA CYS A 61 -3.20 -4.77 -2.84
C CYS A 61 -4.46 -5.64 -2.85
N TYR A 62 -4.72 -6.31 -3.97
CA TYR A 62 -5.89 -7.19 -4.19
C TYR A 62 -6.09 -8.21 -3.04
N TYR A 63 -5.00 -8.77 -2.52
CA TYR A 63 -5.06 -9.87 -1.54
C TYR A 63 -5.32 -9.45 -0.08
N CYS A 64 -4.93 -8.23 0.30
CA CYS A 64 -4.95 -7.83 1.72
C CYS A 64 -5.60 -6.47 1.99
N SER A 65 -5.86 -5.69 0.94
CA SER A 65 -6.45 -4.36 0.99
C SER A 65 -7.54 -4.22 -0.07
N LEU A 66 -8.35 -5.26 -0.26
CA LEU A 66 -9.39 -5.35 -1.28
C LEU A 66 -10.38 -4.16 -1.24
N SER A 67 -10.71 -3.64 -0.05
CA SER A 67 -11.59 -2.47 0.09
C SER A 67 -10.99 -1.17 -0.46
N CYS A 68 -9.69 -1.16 -0.75
CA CYS A 68 -8.97 -0.05 -1.38
C CYS A 68 -8.41 -0.41 -2.76
N HIS A 69 -8.69 -1.62 -3.25
CA HIS A 69 -8.30 -2.05 -4.58
C HIS A 69 -9.43 -1.68 -5.54
N THR A 70 -9.19 -0.65 -6.35
CA THR A 70 -10.26 0.02 -7.12
C THR A 70 -10.15 -0.15 -8.63
N ARG A 71 -9.13 -0.85 -9.11
CA ARG A 71 -8.78 -0.93 -10.52
C ARG A 71 -8.06 -2.23 -10.85
#